data_AF-A0A938PYB4-F1
#
_entry.id   AF-A0A938PYB4-F1
#
_cell.length_a   1.000
_cell.length_b   1.000
_cell.length_c   1.000
_cell.angle_alpha   90.00
_cell.angle_beta   90.00
_cell.angle_gamma   90.00
#
_symmetry.space_group_name_H-M   'P 1'
#
loop_
_entity.id
_entity.type
_entity.pdbx_description
1 polymer ?
#
loop_
_entity_poly.entity_id
_entity_poly.type
_entity_poly.pdbx_seq_one_letter_code
_entity_poly.pdbx_strand_id
1 'polypeptide(L)'
;MYLGKAGYPSLGAKVLLVTLGTVGALFSGPELLSLEVFVSIVVLAFAFKLVEMSSRRDVFLVIFLCYFIIAAEFLPLALYQIFATVVVNAAMIGLNQMHTDARPLGSARLASSLVLQALPLAVVLLLFFPRLLPLWSMPLPGSATTGLADKMTPGDIATLSQSGDPAFRVAFDGKAPRYPELYWRAIVYSDYQNGTWSRQPSLQESPDLMAAPARREVSYEVLM
;
A
#
# COMPACT_ATOMS: atom_id res chain seq x y z
N MET A 1 29.03 23.58 -23.93
CA MET A 1 30.01 22.51 -24.17
C MET A 1 29.97 21.60 -22.95
N TYR A 2 29.28 20.46 -23.02
CA TYR A 2 29.07 19.54 -21.90
C TYR A 2 30.39 18.81 -21.59
N LEU A 3 31.00 19.08 -20.43
CA LEU A 3 32.21 18.41 -19.95
C LEU A 3 31.81 17.13 -19.17
N GLY A 4 31.46 16.06 -19.89
CA GLY A 4 31.26 14.74 -19.32
C GLY A 4 32.59 14.03 -19.09
N LYS A 5 33.05 13.97 -17.84
CA LYS A 5 34.34 13.33 -17.46
C LYS A 5 34.25 11.82 -17.16
N ALA A 6 33.10 11.19 -17.33
CA ALA A 6 32.94 9.74 -17.23
C ALA A 6 32.56 9.18 -18.61
N GLY A 7 33.36 8.23 -19.11
CA GLY A 7 33.05 7.53 -20.36
C GLY A 7 31.76 6.73 -20.21
N TYR A 8 30.90 6.80 -21.21
CA TYR A 8 29.68 6.00 -21.25
C TYR A 8 30.03 4.51 -21.19
N PRO A 9 29.35 3.70 -20.36
CA PRO A 9 29.58 2.26 -20.34
C PRO A 9 29.26 1.65 -21.70
N SER A 10 30.04 0.64 -22.06
CA SER A 10 29.92 -0.07 -23.33
C SER A 10 28.53 -0.71 -23.47
N LEU A 11 28.07 -0.84 -24.71
CA LEU A 11 26.77 -1.45 -25.03
C LEU A 11 26.61 -2.83 -24.37
N GLY A 12 27.69 -3.63 -24.29
CA GLY A 12 27.67 -4.94 -23.63
C GLY A 12 27.44 -4.87 -22.12
N ALA A 13 28.02 -3.89 -21.43
CA ALA A 13 27.79 -3.69 -20.00
C ALA A 13 26.33 -3.28 -19.71
N LYS A 14 25.74 -2.45 -20.58
CA LYS A 14 24.31 -2.08 -20.49
C LYS A 14 23.41 -3.28 -20.68
N VAL A 15 23.62 -4.05 -21.76
CA VAL A 15 22.83 -5.24 -22.07
C VAL A 15 22.91 -6.27 -20.93
N LEU A 16 24.10 -6.47 -20.36
CA LEU A 16 24.29 -7.39 -19.24
C LEU A 16 23.57 -6.93 -17.96
N LEU A 17 23.56 -5.63 -17.67
CA LEU A 17 22.82 -5.07 -16.52
C LEU A 17 21.30 -5.20 -16.72
N VAL A 18 20.82 -4.97 -17.95
CA VAL A 18 19.41 -5.16 -18.36
C VAL A 18 18.95 -6.58 -18.20
N THR A 19 19.72 -7.53 -18.72
CA THR A 19 19.37 -8.94 -18.62
C THR A 19 19.41 -9.42 -17.17
N LEU A 20 20.44 -9.07 -16.39
CA LEU A 20 20.52 -9.46 -14.98
C LEU A 20 19.38 -8.88 -14.14
N GLY A 21 19.06 -7.60 -14.33
CA GLY A 21 17.99 -6.95 -13.58
C GLY A 21 16.60 -7.47 -13.92
N THR A 22 16.35 -7.73 -15.20
CA THR A 22 15.07 -8.30 -15.67
C THR A 22 14.91 -9.74 -15.17
N VAL A 23 15.98 -10.54 -15.23
CA VAL A 23 15.99 -11.92 -14.72
C VAL A 23 15.79 -11.92 -13.20
N GLY A 24 16.46 -11.02 -12.46
CA GLY A 24 16.27 -10.88 -11.01
C GLY A 24 14.83 -10.52 -10.63
N ALA A 25 14.18 -9.62 -11.38
CA ALA A 25 12.78 -9.27 -11.18
C ALA A 25 11.83 -10.45 -11.46
N LEU A 26 12.10 -11.26 -12.49
CA LEU A 26 11.32 -12.47 -12.81
C LEU A 26 11.47 -13.58 -11.77
N PHE A 27 12.61 -13.64 -11.05
CA PHE A 27 12.82 -14.57 -9.94
C PHE A 27 12.21 -14.08 -8.61
N SER A 28 11.74 -12.83 -8.54
CA SER A 28 11.24 -12.24 -7.30
C SER A 28 9.84 -12.71 -6.89
N GLY A 29 9.12 -13.45 -7.74
CA GLY A 29 7.87 -14.13 -7.36
C GLY A 29 7.03 -14.64 -8.54
N PRO A 30 6.11 -15.60 -8.32
CA PRO A 30 5.29 -16.22 -9.37
C PRO A 30 4.15 -15.31 -9.91
N GLU A 31 3.88 -14.17 -9.29
CA GLU A 31 2.84 -13.23 -9.73
C GLU A 31 3.44 -12.14 -10.65
N LEU A 32 3.46 -12.43 -11.96
CA LEU A 32 3.95 -11.52 -13.01
C LEU A 32 3.20 -10.17 -13.09
N LEU A 33 2.06 -10.04 -12.40
CA LEU A 33 1.20 -8.85 -12.36
C LEU A 33 1.09 -8.23 -10.97
N SER A 34 2.05 -8.49 -10.07
CA SER A 34 2.06 -7.85 -8.75
C SER A 34 2.57 -6.40 -8.81
N LEU A 35 2.11 -5.56 -7.86
CA LEU A 35 2.59 -4.19 -7.70
C LEU A 35 4.12 -4.15 -7.48
N GLU A 36 4.66 -5.12 -6.74
CA GLU A 36 6.09 -5.20 -6.42
C GLU A 36 6.94 -5.41 -7.68
N VAL A 37 6.51 -6.28 -8.59
CA VAL A 37 7.18 -6.48 -9.89
C VAL A 37 7.15 -5.20 -10.71
N PHE A 38 6.02 -4.49 -10.73
CA PHE A 38 5.89 -3.23 -11.46
C PHE A 38 6.84 -2.15 -10.92
N VAL A 39 6.89 -1.97 -9.59
CA VAL A 39 7.83 -1.03 -8.94
C VAL A 39 9.28 -1.43 -9.24
N SER A 40 9.59 -2.73 -9.21
CA SER A 40 10.94 -3.23 -9.53
C SER A 40 11.36 -2.91 -10.96
N ILE A 41 10.45 -3.06 -11.94
CA ILE A 41 10.72 -2.69 -13.34
C ILE A 41 10.97 -1.18 -13.48
N VAL A 42 10.20 -0.35 -12.78
CA VAL A 42 10.38 1.11 -12.77
C VAL A 42 11.74 1.49 -12.19
N VAL A 43 12.13 0.93 -11.04
CA VAL A 43 13.43 1.17 -10.41
C VAL A 43 14.58 0.69 -11.32
N LEU A 44 14.39 -0.42 -12.02
CA LEU A 44 15.36 -0.93 -12.96
C LEU A 44 15.50 -0.03 -14.19
N ALA A 45 14.38 0.43 -14.75
CA ALA A 45 14.36 1.42 -15.82
C ALA A 45 15.06 2.71 -15.39
N PHE A 46 14.92 3.10 -14.13
CA PHE A 46 15.61 4.27 -13.56
C PHE A 46 17.12 4.09 -13.53
N ALA A 47 17.59 2.96 -13.01
CA ALA A 47 19.01 2.61 -13.00
C ALA A 47 19.61 2.63 -14.41
N PHE A 48 18.93 2.02 -15.40
CA PHE A 48 19.42 2.05 -16.78
C PHE A 48 19.37 3.42 -17.41
N LYS A 49 18.31 4.20 -17.13
CA LYS A 49 18.20 5.53 -17.70
C LYS A 49 19.27 6.48 -17.18
N LEU A 50 19.65 6.34 -15.90
CA LEU A 50 20.80 7.06 -15.34
C LEU A 50 22.11 6.73 -16.08
N VAL A 51 22.30 5.45 -16.41
CA VAL A 51 23.50 4.97 -17.13
C VAL A 51 23.55 5.46 -18.58
N GLU A 52 22.40 5.67 -19.21
CA GLU A 52 22.27 6.08 -20.62
C GLU A 52 22.02 7.59 -20.81
N MET A 53 22.07 8.38 -19.74
CA MET A 53 21.73 9.80 -19.80
C MET A 53 22.71 10.59 -20.68
N SER A 54 22.27 11.00 -21.88
CA SER A 54 23.12 11.68 -22.87
C SER A 54 22.54 13.01 -23.37
N SER A 55 21.22 13.11 -23.40
CA SER A 55 20.52 14.30 -23.86
C SER A 55 19.74 15.00 -22.73
N ARG A 56 19.43 16.29 -22.92
CA ARG A 56 18.57 17.05 -22.00
C ARG A 56 17.19 16.40 -21.81
N ARG A 57 16.70 15.71 -22.86
CA ARG A 57 15.45 14.94 -22.81
C ARG A 57 15.55 13.77 -21.83
N ASP A 58 16.71 13.14 -21.75
CA ASP A 58 16.94 12.03 -20.81
C ASP A 58 16.87 12.50 -19.36
N VAL A 59 17.36 13.72 -19.07
CA VAL A 59 17.26 14.32 -17.72
C VAL A 59 15.81 14.50 -17.29
N PHE A 60 14.92 14.97 -18.19
CA PHE A 60 13.50 15.07 -17.89
C PHE A 60 12.87 13.70 -17.61
N LEU A 61 13.21 12.68 -18.40
CA LEU A 61 12.72 11.32 -18.19
C LEU A 61 13.14 10.76 -16.83
N VAL A 62 14.40 10.99 -16.42
CA VAL A 62 14.90 10.58 -15.10
C VAL A 62 14.15 11.30 -13.98
N ILE A 63 13.91 12.62 -14.11
CA ILE A 63 13.15 13.40 -13.12
C ILE A 63 11.71 12.88 -12.98
N PHE A 64 11.02 12.60 -14.09
CA PHE A 64 9.66 12.04 -14.04
C PHE A 64 9.63 10.65 -13.42
N LEU A 65 10.66 9.86 -13.68
CA LEU A 65 10.78 8.53 -13.08
C LEU A 65 11.03 8.60 -11.57
N CYS A 66 11.79 9.58 -11.08
CA CYS A 66 11.89 9.85 -9.64
C CYS A 66 10.53 10.17 -9.03
N TYR A 67 9.70 11.01 -9.68
CA TYR A 67 8.35 11.30 -9.17
C TYR A 67 7.48 10.05 -9.11
N PHE A 68 7.59 9.17 -10.10
CA PHE A 68 6.86 7.91 -10.11
C PHE A 68 7.28 7.00 -8.93
N ILE A 69 8.58 6.89 -8.67
CA ILE A 69 9.12 6.11 -7.55
C ILE A 69 8.66 6.71 -6.21
N ILE A 70 8.74 8.03 -6.04
CA ILE A 70 8.28 8.72 -4.82
C ILE A 70 6.79 8.46 -4.58
N ALA A 71 5.96 8.48 -5.64
CA ALA A 71 4.53 8.22 -5.54
C ALA A 71 4.19 6.75 -5.25
N ALA A 72 5.06 5.81 -5.61
CA ALA A 72 4.87 4.38 -5.38
C ALA A 72 5.19 3.93 -3.94
N GLU A 73 5.99 4.69 -3.20
CA GLU A 73 6.33 4.35 -1.81
C GLU A 73 5.26 4.80 -0.81
N PHE A 74 5.02 3.97 0.21
CA PHE A 74 4.01 4.23 1.22
C PHE A 74 4.53 5.13 2.38
N LEU A 75 3.58 5.62 3.17
CA LEU A 75 3.70 6.65 4.22
C LEU A 75 4.77 6.50 5.32
N PRO A 76 5.27 5.32 5.77
CA PRO A 76 6.19 5.24 6.92
C PRO A 76 7.50 6.03 6.74
N LEU A 77 7.85 6.42 5.52
CA LEU A 77 9.03 7.23 5.19
C LEU A 77 8.68 8.68 4.77
N ALA A 78 7.59 9.27 5.30
CA ALA A 78 7.13 10.61 4.90
C ALA A 78 8.22 11.71 4.91
N LEU A 79 9.11 11.72 5.91
CA LEU A 79 10.22 12.70 5.95
C LEU A 79 11.21 12.51 4.80
N TYR A 80 11.53 11.26 4.46
CA TYR A 80 12.38 10.92 3.34
C TYR A 80 11.71 11.30 2.01
N GLN A 81 10.40 11.05 1.87
CA GLN A 81 9.62 11.43 0.69
C GLN A 81 9.56 12.94 0.48
N ILE A 82 9.40 13.72 1.56
CA ILE A 82 9.45 15.19 1.52
C ILE A 82 10.85 15.63 1.06
N PHE A 83 11.91 15.08 1.65
CA PHE A 83 13.28 15.40 1.25
C PHE A 83 13.55 15.07 -0.22
N ALA A 84 13.20 13.86 -0.66
CA ALA A 84 13.35 13.42 -2.06
C ALA A 84 12.57 14.33 -3.01
N THR A 85 11.35 14.72 -2.66
CA THR A 85 10.53 15.65 -3.46
C THR A 85 11.18 17.02 -3.60
N VAL A 86 11.78 17.55 -2.52
CA VAL A 86 12.53 18.81 -2.57
C VAL A 86 13.73 18.69 -3.50
N VAL A 87 14.49 17.59 -3.41
CA VAL A 87 15.66 17.36 -4.27
C VAL A 87 15.27 17.26 -5.74
N VAL A 88 14.23 16.49 -6.07
CA VAL A 88 13.75 16.30 -7.45
C VAL A 88 13.18 17.60 -8.02
N ASN A 89 12.42 18.37 -7.24
CA ASN A 89 11.96 19.70 -7.64
C ASN A 89 13.12 20.67 -7.87
N ALA A 90 14.13 20.67 -6.99
CA ALA A 90 15.32 21.51 -7.15
C ALA A 90 16.08 21.16 -8.44
N ALA A 91 16.19 19.88 -8.77
CA ALA A 91 16.77 19.41 -10.03
C ALA A 91 15.95 19.90 -11.24
N MET A 92 14.63 19.81 -11.18
CA MET A 92 13.72 20.31 -12.24
C MET A 92 13.85 21.83 -12.43
N ILE A 93 13.88 22.59 -11.34
CA ILE A 93 14.06 24.05 -11.37
C ILE A 93 15.43 24.40 -11.96
N GLY A 94 16.50 23.71 -11.52
CA GLY A 94 17.85 23.89 -12.05
C GLY A 94 17.95 23.56 -13.54
N LEU A 95 17.27 22.52 -14.01
CA LEU A 95 17.23 22.15 -15.43
C LEU A 95 16.57 23.21 -16.30
N ASN A 96 15.64 24.00 -15.75
CA ASN A 96 14.94 25.08 -16.44
C ASN A 96 15.68 26.43 -16.37
N GLN A 97 16.72 26.57 -15.54
CA GLN A 97 17.56 27.77 -15.53
C GLN A 97 18.41 27.86 -16.80
N MET A 98 18.63 29.08 -17.30
CA MET A 98 19.59 29.32 -18.37
C MET A 98 20.98 28.90 -17.89
N HIS A 99 21.76 28.25 -18.77
CA HIS A 99 23.04 27.61 -18.43
C HIS A 99 24.07 28.54 -17.78
N THR A 100 23.93 29.85 -17.92
CA THR A 100 24.86 30.86 -17.42
C THR A 100 24.63 31.26 -15.96
N ASP A 101 23.47 30.94 -15.37
CA ASP A 101 23.04 31.42 -14.04
C ASP A 101 22.56 30.28 -13.11
N ALA A 102 23.17 29.10 -13.19
CA ALA A 102 22.79 27.97 -12.36
C ALA A 102 23.06 28.24 -10.88
N ARG A 103 21.99 28.40 -10.07
CA ARG A 103 22.06 28.67 -8.62
C ARG A 103 21.48 27.50 -7.83
N PRO A 104 22.25 26.45 -7.52
CA PRO A 104 21.72 25.22 -6.92
C PRO A 104 21.04 25.46 -5.56
N LEU A 105 21.62 26.31 -4.70
CA LEU A 105 20.99 26.69 -3.42
C LEU A 105 19.69 27.50 -3.62
N GLY A 106 19.63 28.32 -4.67
CA GLY A 106 18.42 29.07 -5.02
C GLY A 106 17.30 28.14 -5.47
N SER A 107 17.62 27.15 -6.31
CA SER A 107 16.70 26.11 -6.74
C SER A 107 16.18 25.29 -5.58
N ALA A 108 17.05 24.89 -4.65
CA ALA A 108 16.66 24.16 -3.45
C ALA A 108 15.72 24.99 -2.56
N ARG A 109 16.04 26.27 -2.33
CA ARG A 109 15.19 27.17 -1.55
C ARG A 109 13.80 27.36 -2.18
N LEU A 110 13.74 27.53 -3.51
CA LEU A 110 12.46 27.63 -4.22
C LEU A 110 11.67 26.32 -4.12
N ALA A 111 12.32 25.17 -4.33
CA ALA A 111 11.71 23.85 -4.19
C ALA A 111 11.13 23.63 -2.79
N SER A 112 11.90 23.94 -1.74
CA SER A 112 11.43 23.85 -0.35
C SER A 112 10.25 24.77 -0.08
N SER A 113 10.26 25.99 -0.62
CA SER A 113 9.12 26.92 -0.49
C SER A 113 7.86 26.39 -1.16
N LEU A 114 7.98 25.78 -2.34
CA LEU A 114 6.84 25.17 -3.05
C LEU A 114 6.26 24.00 -2.27
N VAL A 115 7.12 23.12 -1.74
CA VAL A 115 6.68 21.99 -0.89
C VAL A 115 5.98 22.50 0.37
N LEU A 116 6.54 23.53 1.03
CA LEU A 116 5.94 24.11 2.23
C LEU A 116 4.56 24.74 1.95
N GLN A 117 4.38 25.38 0.80
CA GLN A 117 3.09 25.91 0.36
C GLN A 117 2.09 24.80 -0.03
N ALA A 118 2.57 23.65 -0.50
CA ALA A 118 1.74 22.51 -0.85
C ALA A 118 1.25 21.72 0.38
N LEU A 119 1.96 21.77 1.52
CA LEU A 119 1.56 21.06 2.74
C LEU A 119 0.17 21.45 3.26
N PRO A 120 -0.20 22.74 3.38
CA PRO A 120 -1.57 23.12 3.75
C PRO A 120 -2.63 22.56 2.80
N LEU A 121 -2.35 22.58 1.49
CA LEU A 121 -3.25 22.02 0.48
C LEU A 121 -3.38 20.51 0.65
N ALA A 122 -2.28 19.81 0.91
CA ALA A 122 -2.27 18.38 1.18
C ALA A 122 -3.07 18.02 2.44
N VAL A 123 -2.99 18.83 3.50
CA VAL A 123 -3.80 18.65 4.72
C VAL A 123 -5.29 18.85 4.43
N VAL A 124 -5.65 19.89 3.67
CA VAL A 124 -7.03 20.12 3.24
C VAL A 124 -7.52 18.92 2.42
N LEU A 125 -6.75 18.45 1.43
CA LEU A 125 -7.11 17.25 0.68
C LEU A 125 -7.21 16.02 1.58
N LEU A 126 -6.30 15.82 2.53
CA LEU A 126 -6.36 14.65 3.42
C LEU A 126 -7.59 14.66 4.35
N LEU A 127 -8.03 15.83 4.82
CA LEU A 127 -9.19 15.97 5.71
C LEU A 127 -10.52 15.95 4.96
N PHE A 128 -10.58 16.57 3.78
CA PHE A 128 -11.84 16.79 3.05
C PHE A 128 -12.02 15.89 1.84
N PHE A 129 -10.96 15.28 1.30
CA PHE A 129 -11.09 14.40 0.15
C PHE A 129 -11.75 13.08 0.59
N PRO A 130 -12.86 12.68 -0.05
CA PRO A 130 -13.51 11.42 0.30
C PRO A 130 -12.53 10.28 0.04
N ARG A 131 -12.43 9.34 0.97
CA ARG A 131 -11.70 8.09 0.74
C ARG A 131 -12.43 7.31 -0.33
N LEU A 132 -12.06 7.53 -1.59
CA LEU A 132 -12.61 6.79 -2.71
C LEU A 132 -12.20 5.33 -2.56
N LEU A 133 -13.17 4.44 -2.74
CA LEU A 133 -12.89 3.02 -2.91
C LEU A 133 -11.93 2.84 -4.10
N PRO A 134 -11.06 1.83 -4.08
CA PRO A 134 -10.20 1.55 -5.22
C PRO A 134 -11.04 1.44 -6.49
N LEU A 135 -10.74 2.26 -7.50
CA LEU A 135 -11.41 2.18 -8.81
C LEU A 135 -11.10 0.86 -9.53
N TRP A 136 -10.10 0.13 -9.03
CA TRP A 136 -9.66 -1.19 -9.45
C TRP A 136 -9.22 -1.96 -8.20
N SER A 137 -9.74 -3.17 -8.00
CA SER A 137 -9.27 -4.09 -6.97
C SER A 137 -8.29 -5.09 -7.60
N MET A 138 -7.01 -5.00 -7.25
CA MET A 138 -6.09 -6.12 -7.45
C MET A 138 -6.26 -7.07 -6.25
N PRO A 139 -6.46 -8.38 -6.46
CA PRO A 139 -6.47 -9.33 -5.36
C PRO A 139 -5.08 -9.32 -4.73
N LEU A 140 -4.94 -8.77 -3.52
CA LEU A 140 -3.70 -8.94 -2.78
C LEU A 140 -3.58 -10.42 -2.40
N PRO A 141 -2.45 -11.09 -2.67
CA PRO A 141 -2.24 -12.45 -2.21
C PRO A 141 -2.33 -12.49 -0.68
N GLY A 142 -3.27 -13.27 -0.16
CA GLY A 142 -3.56 -13.36 1.28
C GLY A 142 -4.75 -12.53 1.76
N SER A 143 -5.43 -11.78 0.88
CA SER A 143 -6.74 -11.22 1.21
C SER A 143 -7.78 -12.34 1.23
N ALA A 144 -7.77 -13.14 2.30
CA ALA A 144 -8.85 -14.04 2.62
C ALA A 144 -10.17 -13.25 2.53
N THR A 145 -11.15 -13.83 1.86
CA THR A 145 -12.54 -13.36 1.79
C THR A 145 -12.92 -12.78 3.15
N THR A 146 -13.19 -11.48 3.22
CA THR A 146 -13.33 -10.69 4.45
C THR A 146 -14.38 -11.30 5.39
N GLY A 147 -13.95 -12.19 6.29
CA GLY A 147 -14.82 -12.99 7.13
C GLY A 147 -14.05 -13.98 7.99
N LEU A 148 -14.74 -14.65 8.92
CA LEU A 148 -14.15 -15.71 9.74
C LEU A 148 -13.92 -16.99 8.91
N ALA A 149 -12.69 -17.48 8.89
CA ALA A 149 -12.33 -18.73 8.21
C ALA A 149 -12.59 -19.98 9.08
N ASP A 150 -12.59 -21.18 8.48
CA ASP A 150 -12.74 -22.45 9.24
C ASP A 150 -11.55 -22.79 10.16
N LYS A 151 -10.42 -22.08 9.97
CA LYS A 151 -9.21 -22.18 10.79
C LYS A 151 -8.76 -20.79 11.23
N MET A 152 -8.18 -20.70 12.42
CA MET A 152 -7.73 -19.47 13.05
C MET A 152 -6.36 -19.67 13.70
N THR A 153 -5.41 -18.78 13.42
CA THR A 153 -4.14 -18.65 14.12
C THR A 153 -4.08 -17.33 14.91
N PRO A 154 -3.22 -17.23 15.93
CA PRO A 154 -2.98 -15.96 16.61
C PRO A 154 -2.51 -14.89 15.61
N GLY A 155 -3.29 -13.81 15.47
CA GLY A 155 -3.02 -12.73 14.52
C GLY A 155 -4.14 -12.54 13.49
N ASP A 156 -4.87 -13.59 13.12
CA ASP A 156 -5.91 -13.51 12.09
C ASP A 156 -7.04 -12.54 12.47
N ILE A 157 -7.41 -12.52 13.76
CA ILE A 157 -8.40 -11.56 14.29
C ILE A 157 -7.88 -10.11 14.26
N ALA A 158 -6.57 -9.90 14.47
CA ALA A 158 -5.96 -8.58 14.38
C ALA A 158 -5.94 -8.06 12.94
N THR A 159 -5.79 -8.95 11.96
CA THR A 159 -5.94 -8.64 10.54
C THR A 159 -7.39 -8.32 10.20
N LEU A 160 -8.35 -9.14 10.66
CA LEU A 160 -9.78 -8.91 10.43
C LEU A 160 -10.27 -7.58 11.02
N SER A 161 -9.77 -7.19 12.19
CA SER A 161 -10.09 -5.91 12.85
C SER A 161 -9.62 -4.67 12.08
N GLN A 162 -8.76 -4.81 11.06
CA GLN A 162 -8.31 -3.71 10.21
C GLN A 162 -9.25 -3.44 9.03
N SER A 163 -10.16 -4.38 8.71
CA SER A 163 -11.20 -4.15 7.70
C SER A 163 -12.28 -3.23 8.25
N GLY A 164 -12.64 -2.21 7.46
CA GLY A 164 -13.78 -1.34 7.71
C GLY A 164 -15.07 -1.80 7.04
N ASP A 165 -15.08 -2.99 6.41
CA ASP A 165 -16.24 -3.50 5.68
C ASP A 165 -17.34 -3.92 6.66
N PRO A 166 -18.61 -3.58 6.39
CA PRO A 166 -19.72 -3.99 7.25
C PRO A 166 -19.89 -5.51 7.19
N ALA A 167 -19.84 -6.17 8.36
CA ALA A 167 -20.08 -7.61 8.46
C ALA A 167 -21.59 -7.96 8.39
N PHE A 168 -22.41 -7.25 9.15
CA PHE A 168 -23.87 -7.36 9.16
C PHE A 168 -24.48 -6.13 9.83
N ARG A 169 -25.79 -5.91 9.67
CA ARG A 169 -26.57 -4.91 10.40
C ARG A 169 -27.65 -5.59 11.23
N VAL A 170 -28.03 -4.97 12.33
CA VAL A 170 -29.11 -5.47 13.20
C VAL A 170 -30.09 -4.35 13.51
N ALA A 171 -31.37 -4.66 13.39
CA ALA A 171 -32.46 -3.84 13.89
C ALA A 171 -33.05 -4.52 15.13
N PHE A 172 -33.09 -3.83 16.26
CA PHE A 172 -33.74 -4.33 17.47
C PHE A 172 -35.20 -3.88 17.51
N ASP A 173 -36.11 -4.77 17.86
CA ASP A 173 -37.55 -4.44 17.99
C ASP A 173 -37.84 -3.50 19.18
N GLY A 174 -36.90 -3.44 20.13
CA GLY A 174 -37.01 -2.64 21.35
C GLY A 174 -35.71 -1.95 21.73
N LYS A 175 -35.53 -1.72 23.03
CA LYS A 175 -34.31 -1.08 23.54
C LYS A 175 -33.10 -1.98 23.30
N ALA A 176 -32.15 -1.49 22.52
CA ALA A 176 -30.89 -2.18 22.27
C ALA A 176 -30.19 -2.60 23.59
N PRO A 177 -29.66 -3.84 23.68
CA PRO A 177 -28.85 -4.27 24.81
C PRO A 177 -27.64 -3.37 25.04
N ARG A 178 -27.09 -3.39 26.26
CA ARG A 178 -25.86 -2.64 26.56
C ARG A 178 -24.70 -3.25 25.78
N TYR A 179 -23.68 -2.45 25.46
CA TYR A 179 -22.51 -2.91 24.69
C TYR A 179 -21.88 -4.23 25.19
N PRO A 180 -21.73 -4.49 26.51
CA PRO A 180 -21.19 -5.77 26.99
C PRO A 180 -22.07 -7.00 26.74
N GLU A 181 -23.36 -6.80 26.46
CA GLU A 181 -24.34 -7.86 26.14
C GLU A 181 -24.36 -8.18 24.64
N LEU A 182 -23.72 -7.36 23.79
CA LEU A 182 -23.68 -7.51 22.33
C LEU A 182 -22.57 -8.48 21.89
N TYR A 183 -22.57 -9.69 22.44
CA TYR A 183 -21.68 -10.76 22.01
C TYR A 183 -22.32 -11.57 20.89
N TRP A 184 -21.92 -11.27 19.65
CA TRP A 184 -22.39 -11.95 18.44
C TRP A 184 -21.57 -13.22 18.19
N ARG A 185 -22.05 -14.35 18.70
CA ARG A 185 -21.39 -15.65 18.49
C ARG A 185 -21.55 -16.08 17.03
N ALA A 186 -20.45 -16.24 16.31
CA ALA A 186 -20.42 -16.68 14.92
C ALA A 186 -19.93 -18.13 14.76
N ILE A 187 -18.67 -18.40 15.07
CA ILE A 187 -18.03 -19.72 14.95
C ILE A 187 -17.38 -20.08 16.29
N VAL A 188 -17.40 -21.37 16.63
CA VAL A 188 -16.63 -21.92 17.76
C VAL A 188 -15.56 -22.85 17.22
N TYR A 189 -14.30 -22.54 17.50
CA TYR A 189 -13.18 -23.42 17.22
C TYR A 189 -12.91 -24.27 18.47
N SER A 190 -13.02 -25.59 18.32
CA SER A 190 -12.91 -26.54 19.43
C SER A 190 -11.64 -27.40 19.36
N ASP A 191 -11.00 -27.49 18.19
CA ASP A 191 -9.79 -28.29 17.99
C ASP A 191 -8.56 -27.38 17.86
N TYR A 192 -7.50 -27.67 18.61
CA TYR A 192 -6.25 -26.91 18.59
C TYR A 192 -5.08 -27.82 18.23
N GLN A 193 -4.45 -27.54 17.08
CA GLN A 193 -3.29 -28.28 16.59
C GLN A 193 -2.23 -27.32 16.06
N ASN A 194 -0.98 -27.46 16.53
CA ASN A 194 0.19 -26.72 16.03
C ASN A 194 -0.01 -25.20 15.90
N GLY A 195 -0.57 -24.55 16.91
CA GLY A 195 -0.81 -23.10 16.88
C GLY A 195 -2.02 -22.66 16.06
N THR A 196 -2.79 -23.60 15.51
CA THR A 196 -3.98 -23.35 14.71
C THR A 196 -5.21 -23.94 15.39
N TRP A 197 -6.23 -23.11 15.56
CA TRP A 197 -7.57 -23.51 15.98
C TRP A 197 -8.41 -23.87 14.75
N SER A 198 -9.22 -24.93 14.83
CA SER A 198 -10.09 -25.34 13.73
C SER A 198 -11.48 -25.75 14.22
N ARG A 199 -12.46 -25.65 13.30
CA ARG A 199 -13.82 -26.08 13.56
C ARG A 199 -13.90 -27.61 13.49
N GLN A 200 -14.44 -28.24 14.51
CA GLN A 200 -14.78 -29.66 14.45
C GLN A 200 -16.18 -29.83 13.84
N PRO A 201 -16.36 -30.65 12.79
CA PRO A 201 -17.67 -30.82 12.14
C PRO A 201 -18.75 -31.46 13.02
N SER A 202 -18.39 -32.03 14.18
CA SER A 202 -19.18 -33.07 14.87
C SER A 202 -19.84 -32.64 16.18
N LEU A 203 -19.91 -31.35 16.52
CA LEU A 203 -20.88 -30.90 17.51
C LEU A 203 -22.22 -30.73 16.82
N GLN A 204 -22.83 -31.87 16.50
CA GLN A 204 -24.26 -31.95 16.25
C GLN A 204 -24.92 -31.35 17.49
N GLU A 205 -25.55 -30.18 17.34
CA GLU A 205 -26.24 -29.51 18.44
C GLU A 205 -27.27 -30.48 19.02
N SER A 206 -26.94 -31.14 20.13
CA SER A 206 -27.91 -31.95 20.85
C SER A 206 -29.03 -31.01 21.31
N PRO A 207 -30.28 -31.21 20.85
CA PRO A 207 -31.39 -30.31 21.18
C PRO A 207 -31.61 -30.15 22.69
N ASP A 208 -31.22 -31.17 23.47
CA ASP A 208 -31.34 -31.20 24.93
C ASP A 208 -30.46 -30.15 25.67
N LEU A 209 -29.41 -29.62 25.03
CA LEU A 209 -28.56 -28.58 25.64
C LEU A 209 -29.11 -27.15 25.45
N MET A 210 -30.19 -26.98 24.68
CA MET A 210 -30.75 -25.64 24.35
C MET A 210 -31.86 -25.16 25.30
N ALA A 211 -32.30 -25.96 26.27
CA ALA A 211 -33.47 -25.64 27.10
C ALA A 211 -33.13 -25.07 28.49
N ALA A 212 -32.08 -24.26 28.61
CA ALA A 212 -31.97 -23.38 29.78
C ALA A 212 -32.84 -22.14 29.52
N PRO A 213 -33.87 -21.85 30.35
CA PRO A 213 -34.73 -20.69 30.11
C PRO A 213 -33.88 -19.42 30.09
N ALA A 214 -33.96 -18.68 28.98
CA ALA A 214 -33.24 -17.43 28.84
C ALA A 214 -33.70 -16.48 29.95
N ARG A 215 -32.75 -15.96 30.73
CA ARG A 215 -33.06 -14.99 31.80
C ARG A 215 -33.65 -13.69 31.24
N ARG A 216 -33.43 -13.42 29.94
CA ARG A 216 -33.94 -12.26 29.21
C ARG A 216 -33.96 -12.57 27.71
N GLU A 217 -35.12 -12.40 27.07
CA GLU A 217 -35.27 -12.51 25.63
C GLU A 217 -34.96 -11.17 24.94
N VAL A 218 -34.29 -11.23 23.79
CA VAL A 218 -33.96 -10.07 22.96
C VAL A 218 -34.38 -10.40 21.54
N SER A 219 -35.37 -9.67 21.02
CA SER A 219 -35.84 -9.80 19.63
C SER A 219 -35.14 -8.80 18.73
N TYR A 220 -34.65 -9.29 17.59
CA TYR A 220 -33.92 -8.49 16.60
C TYR A 220 -33.99 -9.16 15.23
N GLU A 221 -33.85 -8.34 14.19
CA GLU A 221 -33.75 -8.74 12.80
C GLU A 221 -32.31 -8.49 12.30
N VAL A 222 -31.74 -9.50 11.63
CA VAL A 222 -30.42 -9.41 11.02
C VAL A 222 -30.58 -9.06 9.54
N LEU A 223 -29.96 -7.95 9.13
CA LEU A 223 -29.92 -7.48 7.75
C LEU A 223 -28.54 -7.79 7.17
N MET A 224 -28.51 -8.65 6.15
CA MET A 224 -27.30 -9.09 5.45
C MET A 224 -27.17 -8.36 4.11
#